data_AF-A0A0F9QTW5-F1
#
_entry.id   AF-A0A0F9QTW5-F1
#
_cell.length_a   1.000
_cell.length_b   1.000
_cell.length_c   1.000
_cell.angle_alpha   90.00
_cell.angle_beta   90.00
_cell.angle_gamma   90.00
#
_symmetry.space_group_name_H-M   'P 1'
#
loop_
_entity.id
_entity.type
_entity.pdbx_description
1 polymer ?
#
loop_
_entity_poly.entity_id
_entity_poly.type
_entity_poly.pdbx_seq_one_letter_code
_entity_poly.pdbx_strand_id
1 'polypeptide(L)'
;MALDAISTPTLVDEIPFRDKVLFAINGYDTDLQTAIEIKAAPGVGKAIYITAVVITSNDADAYPYLQDEDDNILFGRFFPILTTGGFALVKEFPKPLKLATNKALELKSVAAGNVSIWVEGAIAEG
;
A
#
# COMPACT_ATOMS: atom_id res chain seq x y z
N MET A 1 -19.08 14.13 -10.31
CA MET A 1 -17.79 13.54 -9.92
C MET A 1 -17.68 12.22 -10.63
N ALA A 2 -16.73 12.08 -11.55
CA ALA A 2 -16.43 10.78 -12.12
C ALA A 2 -15.94 9.88 -10.98
N LEU A 3 -16.45 8.65 -10.93
CA LEU A 3 -15.92 7.63 -10.04
C LEU A 3 -14.51 7.36 -10.55
N ASP A 4 -13.48 7.77 -9.80
CA ASP A 4 -12.09 7.44 -10.13
C ASP A 4 -12.02 5.93 -10.36
N ALA A 5 -11.40 5.52 -11.46
CA ALA A 5 -11.31 4.12 -11.84
C ALA A 5 -10.55 3.36 -10.74
N ILE A 6 -11.27 2.59 -9.92
CA ILE A 6 -10.66 1.68 -8.96
C ILE A 6 -10.08 0.54 -9.79
N SER A 7 -8.79 0.58 -10.11
CA SER A 7 -8.11 -0.63 -10.58
C SER A 7 -8.25 -1.65 -9.46
N THR A 8 -8.88 -2.79 -9.76
CA THR A 8 -9.11 -3.81 -8.75
C THR A 8 -7.77 -4.47 -8.44
N PRO A 9 -7.28 -4.42 -7.19
CA PRO A 9 -6.06 -5.09 -6.80
C PRO A 9 -6.17 -6.58 -7.12
N THR A 10 -5.17 -7.17 -7.77
CA THR A 10 -5.25 -8.59 -8.13
C THR A 10 -4.69 -9.44 -7.00
N LEU A 11 -5.56 -10.09 -6.23
CA LEU A 11 -5.12 -11.18 -5.35
C LEU A 11 -4.68 -12.36 -6.21
N VAL A 12 -3.46 -12.83 -6.00
CA VAL A 12 -2.90 -14.00 -6.70
C VAL A 12 -2.77 -15.18 -5.74
N ASP A 13 -2.77 -16.40 -6.28
CA ASP A 13 -2.66 -17.61 -5.44
C ASP A 13 -1.28 -17.74 -4.78
N GLU A 14 -0.22 -17.32 -5.48
CA GLU A 14 1.15 -17.36 -4.98
C GLU A 14 2.05 -16.29 -5.64
N ILE A 15 3.20 -16.03 -5.01
CA ILE A 15 4.26 -15.20 -5.59
C ILE A 15 5.15 -16.11 -6.45
N PRO A 16 5.40 -15.79 -7.73
CA PRO A 16 6.34 -16.55 -8.55
C PRO A 16 7.70 -16.71 -7.87
N PHE A 17 8.29 -17.91 -7.96
CA PHE A 17 9.59 -18.20 -7.35
C PHE A 17 10.76 -17.57 -8.11
N ARG A 18 10.60 -17.38 -9.42
CA ARG A 18 11.64 -16.84 -10.28
C ARG A 18 11.94 -15.38 -9.94
N ASP A 19 13.22 -15.08 -9.76
CA ASP A 19 13.74 -13.74 -9.44
C ASP A 19 13.08 -13.10 -8.21
N LYS A 20 12.56 -13.94 -7.30
CA LYS A 20 11.88 -13.49 -6.09
C LYS A 20 12.87 -12.84 -5.13
N VAL A 21 12.60 -11.58 -4.79
CA VAL A 21 13.35 -10.81 -3.80
C VAL A 21 12.38 -10.34 -2.71
N LEU A 22 12.54 -10.88 -1.50
CA LEU A 22 11.74 -10.49 -0.35
C LEU A 22 12.09 -9.07 0.11
N PHE A 23 11.11 -8.33 0.63
CA PHE A 23 11.32 -7.05 1.26
C PHE A 23 10.41 -6.84 2.45
N ALA A 24 10.87 -5.99 3.36
CA ALA A 24 10.06 -5.30 4.35
C ALA A 24 10.44 -3.82 4.29
N ILE A 25 9.47 -2.92 4.21
CA ILE A 25 9.72 -1.49 4.11
C ILE A 25 8.78 -0.71 5.01
N ASN A 26 9.29 0.40 5.56
CA ASN A 26 8.50 1.36 6.30
C ASN A 26 8.24 2.59 5.43
N GLY A 27 7.04 3.14 5.54
CA GLY A 27 6.67 4.45 5.01
C GLY A 27 6.16 5.33 6.12
N TYR A 28 6.36 6.63 5.98
CA TYR A 28 5.85 7.63 6.89
C TYR A 28 5.27 8.77 6.08
N ASP A 29 4.02 9.15 6.38
CA ASP A 29 3.32 10.24 5.75
C ASP A 29 2.86 11.25 6.80
N THR A 30 2.99 12.53 6.45
CA THR A 30 2.53 13.70 7.22
C THR A 30 1.84 14.73 6.35
N ASP A 31 1.90 14.56 5.02
CA ASP A 31 1.38 15.51 4.06
C ASP A 31 0.04 15.00 3.52
N LEU A 32 -0.86 15.92 3.19
CA LEU A 32 -2.15 15.60 2.58
C LEU A 32 -2.10 15.69 1.05
N GLN A 33 -1.08 16.35 0.50
CA GLN A 33 -1.03 16.71 -0.91
C GLN A 33 -0.33 15.66 -1.76
N THR A 34 0.75 15.07 -1.25
CA THR A 34 1.61 14.18 -2.03
C THR A 34 1.52 12.74 -1.57
N ALA A 35 1.44 11.82 -2.53
CA ALA A 35 1.68 10.41 -2.25
C ALA A 35 3.17 10.21 -2.03
N ILE A 36 3.52 9.37 -1.07
CA ILE A 36 4.90 9.05 -0.75
C ILE A 36 5.23 7.70 -1.33
N GLU A 37 6.21 7.66 -2.22
CA GLU A 37 6.78 6.40 -2.69
C GLU A 37 7.41 5.65 -1.51
N ILE A 38 6.86 4.47 -1.19
CA ILE A 38 7.43 3.58 -0.17
C ILE A 38 8.21 2.44 -0.81
N LYS A 39 7.99 2.17 -2.10
CA LYS A 39 8.80 1.23 -2.88
C LYS A 39 8.78 1.61 -4.36
N ALA A 40 9.96 1.93 -4.90
CA ALA A 40 10.14 2.18 -6.33
C ALA A 40 9.70 1.01 -7.23
N ALA A 41 9.32 1.33 -8.46
CA ALA A 41 8.99 0.35 -9.49
C ALA A 41 10.14 -0.65 -9.70
N PRO A 42 9.84 -1.97 -9.77
CA PRO A 42 10.86 -3.02 -9.79
C PRO A 42 11.58 -3.19 -11.13
N GLY A 43 11.19 -2.44 -12.16
CA GLY A 43 11.69 -2.58 -13.53
C GLY A 43 10.81 -3.47 -14.41
N VAL A 44 11.19 -3.52 -15.70
CA VAL A 44 10.45 -4.24 -16.75
C VAL A 44 10.27 -5.72 -16.40
N GLY A 45 9.04 -6.22 -16.56
CA GLY A 45 8.70 -7.64 -16.37
C GLY A 45 8.61 -8.09 -14.91
N LYS A 46 8.71 -7.17 -13.95
CA LYS A 46 8.58 -7.47 -12.52
C LYS A 46 7.40 -6.74 -11.90
N ALA A 47 6.81 -7.33 -10.88
CA ALA A 47 5.73 -6.75 -10.09
C ALA A 47 6.04 -6.79 -8.60
N ILE A 48 5.37 -5.92 -7.84
CA ILE A 48 5.38 -5.92 -6.39
C ILE A 48 4.21 -6.78 -5.90
N TYR A 49 4.52 -7.69 -4.97
CA TYR A 49 3.56 -8.56 -4.30
C TYR A 49 3.57 -8.24 -2.82
N ILE A 50 2.42 -7.92 -2.24
CA ILE A 50 2.28 -7.57 -0.82
C ILE A 50 1.66 -8.76 -0.08
N THR A 51 2.28 -9.15 1.03
CA THR A 51 1.84 -10.28 1.87
C THR A 51 1.33 -9.83 3.22
N ALA A 52 1.85 -8.72 3.75
CA ALA A 52 1.34 -8.13 4.97
C ALA A 52 1.50 -6.61 4.98
N VAL A 53 0.58 -5.94 5.66
CA VAL A 53 0.56 -4.50 5.86
C VAL A 53 0.21 -4.23 7.32
N VAL A 54 1.00 -3.40 7.98
CA VAL A 54 0.67 -2.80 9.26
C VAL A 54 0.57 -1.30 9.06
N ILE A 55 -0.57 -0.71 9.40
CA ILE A 55 -0.80 0.73 9.32
C ILE A 55 -1.09 1.25 10.72
N THR A 56 -0.41 2.31 11.11
CA THR A 56 -0.70 3.05 12.34
C THR A 56 -0.92 4.52 12.00
N SER A 57 -1.96 5.12 12.55
CA SER A 57 -2.16 6.57 12.50
C SER A 57 -2.61 7.07 13.86
N ASN A 58 -2.02 8.17 14.34
CA ASN A 58 -2.45 8.82 15.57
C ASN A 58 -3.54 9.87 15.33
N ASP A 59 -3.77 10.24 14.07
CA ASP A 59 -4.63 11.34 13.67
C ASP A 59 -5.93 10.82 13.07
N ALA A 60 -7.05 11.28 13.64
CA ALA A 60 -8.38 10.76 13.32
C ALA A 60 -8.80 11.01 11.87
N ASP A 61 -8.29 12.07 11.23
CA ASP A 61 -8.72 12.47 9.88
C ASP A 61 -7.75 12.02 8.77
N ALA A 62 -6.57 11.50 9.11
CA ALA A 62 -5.51 11.16 8.15
C ALA A 62 -5.71 9.76 7.53
N TYR A 63 -6.93 9.40 7.10
CA TYR A 63 -7.29 8.06 6.60
C TYR A 63 -6.30 7.57 5.54
N PRO A 64 -5.43 6.59 5.87
CA PRO A 64 -4.38 6.16 4.96
C PRO A 64 -4.87 5.05 4.05
N TYR A 65 -4.23 4.97 2.89
CA TYR A 65 -4.42 3.91 1.92
C TYR A 65 -3.14 3.72 1.09
N LEU A 66 -3.00 2.52 0.55
CA LEU A 66 -1.97 2.19 -0.41
C LEU A 66 -2.50 2.42 -1.82
N GLN A 67 -1.66 2.97 -2.69
CA GLN A 67 -1.95 3.15 -4.11
C GLN A 67 -0.71 2.83 -4.97
N ASP A 68 -0.88 2.77 -6.28
CA ASP A 68 0.24 2.87 -7.22
C ASP A 68 0.47 4.32 -7.68
N GLU A 69 1.55 4.54 -8.43
CA GLU A 69 1.95 5.83 -9.00
C GLU A 69 0.94 6.48 -9.97
N ASP A 70 -0.11 5.75 -10.37
CA ASP A 70 -1.20 6.23 -11.23
C ASP A 70 -2.46 6.57 -10.40
N ASP A 71 -2.32 6.73 -9.07
CA ASP A 71 -3.40 6.95 -8.10
C ASP A 71 -4.42 5.79 -8.03
N ASN A 72 -4.09 4.57 -8.46
CA ASN A 72 -4.98 3.43 -8.30
C ASN A 72 -4.91 2.89 -6.88
N ILE A 73 -6.04 2.91 -6.16
CA ILE A 73 -6.12 2.41 -4.78
C ILE A 73 -5.95 0.88 -4.74
N LEU A 74 -4.96 0.43 -3.97
CA LEU A 74 -4.61 -0.97 -3.80
C LEU A 74 -5.22 -1.59 -2.53
N PHE A 75 -5.22 -0.84 -1.43
CA PHE A 75 -5.70 -1.33 -0.12
C PHE A 75 -6.01 -0.15 0.81
N GLY A 76 -7.14 -0.19 1.53
CA GLY A 76 -7.68 0.96 2.28
C GLY A 76 -9.02 1.45 1.69
N ARG A 77 -9.62 2.57 2.10
CA ARG A 77 -9.27 3.60 3.11
C ARG A 77 -9.67 3.18 4.53
N PHE A 78 -8.77 3.33 5.50
CA PHE A 78 -9.07 2.98 6.88
C PHE A 78 -9.54 4.19 7.67
N PHE A 79 -10.81 4.16 8.07
CA PHE A 79 -11.37 5.09 9.02
C PHE A 79 -11.00 4.61 10.44
N PRO A 80 -10.33 5.41 11.29
CA PRO A 80 -10.31 5.16 12.72
C PRO A 80 -11.74 5.07 13.22
N ILE A 81 -12.08 3.93 13.79
CA ILE A 81 -13.40 3.65 14.36
C ILE A 81 -13.62 4.47 15.65
N LEU A 82 -12.59 5.12 16.21
CA LEU A 82 -12.66 5.73 17.53
C LEU A 82 -12.05 7.14 17.55
N THR A 83 -12.84 8.07 18.06
CA THR A 83 -12.66 9.53 18.14
C THR A 83 -11.55 9.97 19.10
N THR A 84 -10.64 9.09 19.51
CA THR A 84 -9.49 9.43 20.37
C THR A 84 -8.52 8.24 20.45
N GLY A 85 -7.24 8.46 20.13
CA GLY A 85 -6.15 7.51 20.42
C GLY A 85 -5.48 6.82 19.23
N GLY A 86 -5.82 7.21 18.00
CA GLY A 86 -5.26 6.60 16.80
C GLY A 86 -5.79 5.19 16.53
N PHE A 87 -5.29 4.56 15.47
CA PHE A 87 -5.60 3.18 15.15
C PHE A 87 -4.35 2.43 14.70
N ALA A 88 -4.37 1.12 14.91
CA ALA A 88 -3.42 0.18 14.33
C ALA A 88 -4.22 -0.89 13.57
N LEU A 89 -3.91 -1.08 12.30
CA LEU A 89 -4.44 -2.14 11.47
C LEU A 89 -3.29 -3.08 11.13
N VAL A 90 -3.48 -4.36 11.41
CA VAL A 90 -2.63 -5.42 10.89
C VAL A 90 -3.45 -6.23 9.88
N LYS A 91 -2.99 -6.26 8.63
CA LYS A 91 -3.59 -7.08 7.58
C LYS A 91 -2.55 -8.01 7.00
N GLU A 92 -2.81 -9.30 7.16
CA GLU A 92 -2.14 -10.33 6.38
C GLU A 92 -3.00 -10.72 5.17
N PHE A 93 -2.33 -11.05 4.08
CA PHE A 93 -2.93 -11.46 2.82
C PHE A 93 -2.60 -12.94 2.58
N PRO A 94 -3.53 -13.87 2.88
CA PRO A 94 -3.32 -15.30 2.60
C PRO A 94 -3.06 -15.59 1.12
N LYS A 95 -3.58 -14.72 0.25
CA LYS A 95 -3.28 -14.62 -1.17
C LYS A 95 -2.59 -13.27 -1.41
N PRO A 96 -1.35 -13.21 -1.90
CA PRO A 96 -0.64 -11.96 -2.07
C PRO A 96 -1.41 -10.95 -2.94
N LEU A 97 -1.33 -9.68 -2.57
CA LEU A 97 -1.82 -8.57 -3.38
C LEU A 97 -0.77 -8.24 -4.44
N LYS A 98 -1.09 -8.39 -5.72
CA LYS A 98 -0.19 -8.06 -6.82
C LYS A 98 -0.51 -6.68 -7.39
N LEU A 99 0.51 -5.83 -7.50
CA LEU A 99 0.46 -4.58 -8.27
C LEU A 99 0.64 -4.88 -9.76
N ALA A 100 0.17 -3.96 -10.61
CA ALA A 100 0.52 -4.03 -12.03
C ALA A 100 2.05 -4.02 -12.23
N THR A 101 2.49 -4.64 -13.33
CA THR A 101 3.92 -4.77 -13.63
C THR A 101 4.58 -3.40 -13.78
N ASN A 102 5.80 -3.28 -13.24
CA ASN A 102 6.60 -2.06 -13.24
C ASN A 102 5.88 -0.84 -12.64
N LYS A 103 5.12 -1.05 -11.56
CA LYS A 103 4.53 0.02 -10.74
C LYS A 103 5.24 0.14 -9.39
N ALA A 104 5.38 1.38 -8.94
CA ALA A 104 5.78 1.74 -7.59
C ALA A 104 4.59 1.59 -6.62
N LEU A 105 4.91 1.39 -5.36
CA LEU A 105 3.96 1.38 -4.26
C LEU A 105 4.06 2.69 -3.50
N GLU A 106 2.91 3.32 -3.29
CA GLU A 106 2.81 4.60 -2.60
C GLU A 106 1.87 4.51 -1.39
N LEU A 107 2.19 5.32 -0.38
CA LEU A 107 1.33 5.61 0.76
C LEU A 107 0.72 7.00 0.54
N LYS A 108 -0.59 7.13 0.77
CA LYS A 108 -1.27 8.42 0.77
C LYS A 108 -2.29 8.50 1.88
N SER A 109 -2.37 9.67 2.50
CA SER A 109 -3.35 10.00 3.53
C SER A 109 -4.33 11.04 2.99
N VAL A 110 -5.62 10.94 3.34
CA VAL A 110 -6.61 11.93 2.88
C VAL A 110 -6.50 13.29 3.58
N ALA A 111 -5.76 13.35 4.69
CA ALA A 111 -5.48 14.55 5.46
C ALA A 111 -4.08 14.44 6.06
N ALA A 112 -3.52 15.58 6.46
CA ALA A 112 -2.23 15.61 7.12
C ALA A 112 -2.35 14.96 8.50
N GLY A 113 -1.43 14.05 8.81
CA GLY A 113 -1.37 13.38 10.09
C GLY A 113 -0.23 12.39 10.12
N ASN A 114 0.12 11.93 11.31
CA ASN A 114 1.27 11.07 11.55
C ASN A 114 0.91 9.62 11.22
N VAL A 115 0.99 9.27 9.94
CA VAL A 115 0.74 7.93 9.44
C VAL A 115 2.05 7.19 9.28
N SER A 116 2.14 5.99 9.82
CA SER A 116 3.24 5.06 9.56
C SER A 116 2.69 3.77 8.99
N ILE A 117 3.41 3.21 8.02
CA ILE A 117 3.10 1.92 7.44
C ILE A 117 4.34 1.04 7.48
N TRP A 118 4.12 -0.25 7.68
CA TRP A 118 5.09 -1.29 7.42
C TRP A 118 4.49 -2.27 6.41
N VAL A 119 5.21 -2.56 5.35
CA VAL A 119 4.77 -3.44 4.26
C VAL A 119 5.77 -4.55 4.08
N GLU A 120 5.30 -5.79 4.15
CA GLU A 120 6.04 -6.97 3.73
C GLU A 120 5.57 -7.46 2.37
N GLY A 121 6.52 -7.98 1.61
CA GLY A 121 6.23 -8.50 0.31
C GLY A 121 7.43 -9.06 -0.42
N ALA A 122 7.28 -9.20 -1.73
CA ALA A 122 8.35 -9.59 -2.61
C ALA A 122 8.23 -8.87 -3.96
N ILE A 123 9.37 -8.71 -4.62
CA ILE A 123 9.43 -8.42 -6.06
C ILE A 123 9.65 -9.75 -6.76
N ALA A 124 8.88 -10.04 -7.80
CA ALA A 124 9.06 -11.23 -8.65
C ALA A 124 8.60 -10.93 -10.09
N GLU A 125 8.73 -11.90 -10.99
CA GLU A 125 8.18 -11.83 -12.35
C GLU A 125 6.68 -11.48 -12.32
N GLY A 126 6.30 -10.45 -13.08
CA GLY A 126 4.95 -9.87 -13.09
C GLY A 126 4.11 -10.28 -14.29
#